data_AF-A0A2X2VZW8-F1
#
_entry.id   AF-A0A2X2VZW8-F1
#
_cell.length_a   1.000
_cell.length_b   1.000
_cell.length_c   1.000
_cell.angle_alpha   90.00
_cell.angle_beta   90.00
_cell.angle_gamma   90.00
#
_symmetry.space_group_name_H-M   'P 1'
#
loop_
_entity.id
_entity.type
_entity.pdbx_description
1 polymer ?
#
loop_
_entity_poly.entity_id
_entity_poly.type
_entity_poly.pdbx_seq_one_letter_code
_entity_poly.pdbx_strand_id
1 'polypeptide(L)'
;MPYAICAPRNCPIPKVNGNAGSFFKNPVVAAEIAHTLLAQFPGAPHYPQADGSVKLAAGWLIDQCQLKGVSIGGAAVHRQQALVLINAHNATSEDVVKLAHHVRQNVGEKFNVWLEPEVRFIGQTGEVNAVEIIA
;
A
#
# COMPACT_ATOMS: atom_id res chain seq x y z
N MET A 1 9.90 -17.10 -6.06
CA MET A 1 8.76 -18.02 -6.31
C MET A 1 7.63 -17.19 -6.89
N PRO A 2 7.01 -17.56 -8.03
CA PRO A 2 5.97 -16.72 -8.63
C PRO A 2 4.68 -16.78 -7.80
N TYR A 3 4.12 -15.61 -7.47
CA TYR A 3 2.81 -15.45 -6.81
C TYR A 3 1.82 -14.84 -7.80
N ALA A 4 0.55 -15.23 -7.72
CA ALA A 4 -0.52 -14.43 -8.33
C ALA A 4 -1.00 -13.38 -7.33
N ILE A 5 -1.22 -12.14 -7.81
CA ILE A 5 -1.71 -11.02 -7.00
C ILE A 5 -3.12 -10.71 -7.47
N CYS A 6 -4.08 -10.91 -6.58
CA CYS A 6 -5.50 -10.79 -6.90
C CYS A 6 -6.14 -9.64 -6.12
N ALA A 7 -6.95 -8.84 -6.82
CA ALA A 7 -7.81 -7.84 -6.21
C ALA A 7 -8.88 -8.50 -5.33
N PRO A 8 -9.43 -7.80 -4.32
CA PRO A 8 -10.61 -8.26 -3.61
C PRO A 8 -11.79 -8.49 -4.58
N ARG A 9 -12.65 -9.47 -4.25
CA ARG A 9 -13.65 -10.10 -5.14
C ARG A 9 -14.61 -9.14 -5.88
N ASN A 10 -14.71 -7.87 -5.47
CA ASN A 10 -15.64 -6.88 -6.02
C ASN A 10 -14.96 -5.58 -6.53
N CYS A 11 -13.65 -5.58 -6.81
CA CYS A 11 -12.96 -4.39 -7.28
C CYS A 11 -13.05 -4.25 -8.82
N PRO A 12 -13.56 -3.12 -9.37
CA PRO A 12 -13.53 -2.88 -10.81
C PRO A 12 -12.08 -2.59 -11.24
N ILE A 13 -11.47 -3.49 -12.02
CA ILE A 13 -10.08 -3.37 -12.46
C ILE A 13 -9.98 -2.45 -13.69
N PRO A 14 -9.24 -1.33 -13.64
CA PRO A 14 -8.96 -0.47 -14.80
C PRO A 14 -8.23 -1.24 -15.92
N LYS A 15 -8.64 -1.03 -17.18
CA LYS A 15 -8.19 -1.79 -18.37
C LYS A 15 -6.88 -1.30 -19.01
N VAL A 16 -6.25 -0.23 -18.52
CA VAL A 16 -5.12 0.44 -19.21
C VAL A 16 -3.76 -0.09 -18.75
N ASN A 17 -3.60 -0.42 -17.47
CA ASN A 17 -2.44 -1.13 -16.92
C ASN A 17 -2.95 -2.18 -15.92
N GLY A 18 -2.40 -3.40 -15.95
CA GLY A 18 -2.75 -4.44 -14.98
C GLY A 18 -2.49 -3.95 -13.55
N ASN A 19 -3.53 -3.92 -12.72
CA ASN A 19 -3.47 -3.50 -11.33
C ASN A 19 -4.53 -4.27 -10.52
N ALA A 20 -4.43 -4.22 -9.20
CA ALA A 20 -5.35 -4.92 -8.30
C ALA A 20 -6.21 -3.96 -7.47
N GLY A 21 -6.39 -2.72 -7.94
CA GLY A 21 -7.00 -1.64 -7.16
C GLY A 21 -6.05 -1.05 -6.12
N SER A 22 -6.60 -0.57 -5.01
CA SER A 22 -5.80 -0.15 -3.84
C SER A 22 -4.97 -1.33 -3.34
N PHE A 23 -3.65 -1.19 -3.38
CA PHE A 23 -2.74 -2.23 -2.95
C PHE A 23 -2.68 -2.33 -1.42
N PHE A 24 -2.78 -1.19 -0.73
CA PHE A 24 -2.73 -1.08 0.72
C PHE A 24 -4.08 -0.66 1.29
N LYS A 25 -4.36 -1.09 2.52
CA LYS A 25 -5.46 -0.55 3.31
C LYS A 25 -5.09 0.83 3.86
N ASN A 26 -6.11 1.60 4.22
CA ASN A 26 -5.93 2.77 5.07
C ASN A 26 -5.62 2.31 6.51
N PRO A 27 -4.46 2.65 7.09
CA PRO A 27 -4.07 2.17 8.40
C PRO A 27 -4.95 2.80 9.49
N VAL A 28 -5.34 1.99 10.46
CA VAL A 28 -6.00 2.43 11.68
C VAL A 28 -4.97 2.37 12.80
N VAL A 29 -4.68 3.51 13.41
CA VAL A 29 -3.64 3.65 14.42
C VAL A 29 -4.22 4.15 15.74
N ALA A 30 -3.48 3.93 16.83
CA ALA A 30 -3.85 4.47 18.13
C ALA A 30 -3.82 6.01 18.11
N ALA A 31 -4.62 6.63 19.00
CA ALA A 31 -4.76 8.08 19.06
C ALA A 31 -3.42 8.81 19.27
N GLU A 32 -2.51 8.21 20.03
CA GLU A 32 -1.18 8.74 20.35
C GLU A 32 -0.29 8.83 19.11
N ILE A 33 -0.33 7.79 18.26
CA ILE A 33 0.41 7.76 16.99
C ILE A 33 -0.17 8.83 16.05
N ALA A 34 -1.50 8.88 15.93
CA ALA A 34 -2.16 9.89 15.11
C ALA A 34 -1.87 11.31 15.59
N HIS A 35 -1.86 11.55 16.90
CA HIS A 35 -1.56 12.86 17.47
C HIS A 35 -0.12 13.29 17.16
N THR A 36 0.85 12.38 17.32
CA THR A 36 2.26 12.64 16.99
C THR A 36 2.43 12.96 15.51
N LEU A 37 1.74 12.22 14.63
CA LEU A 37 1.76 12.45 13.20
C LEU A 37 1.13 13.79 12.84
N LEU A 38 -0.04 14.12 13.40
CA LEU A 38 -0.75 15.37 13.11
C LEU A 38 -0.05 16.61 13.65
N ALA A 39 0.73 16.48 14.73
CA ALA A 39 1.59 17.56 15.21
C ALA A 39 2.68 17.93 14.19
N GLN A 40 3.26 16.92 13.51
CA GLN A 40 4.27 17.14 12.46
C GLN A 40 3.64 17.46 11.10
N PHE A 41 2.46 16.90 10.83
CA PHE A 41 1.74 17.02 9.57
C PHE A 41 0.26 17.39 9.80
N PRO A 42 -0.05 18.65 10.12
CA PRO A 42 -1.41 19.07 10.47
C PRO A 42 -2.44 18.88 9.35
N GLY A 43 -1.98 18.85 8.09
CA GLY A 43 -2.82 18.64 6.91
C GLY A 43 -3.07 17.17 6.55
N ALA A 44 -2.62 16.20 7.35
CA ALA A 44 -2.80 14.79 7.04
C ALA A 44 -4.30 14.41 7.12
N PRO A 45 -4.90 13.82 6.06
CA PRO A 45 -6.28 13.34 6.11
C PRO A 45 -6.42 12.20 7.13
N HIS A 46 -7.30 12.42 8.10
CA HIS A 46 -7.53 11.50 9.20
C HIS A 46 -9.02 11.43 9.55
N TYR A 47 -9.45 10.26 10.02
CA TYR A 47 -10.84 9.96 10.34
C TYR A 47 -10.91 9.27 11.71
N PRO A 48 -11.35 9.98 12.76
CA PRO A 48 -11.57 9.37 14.07
C PRO A 48 -12.55 8.21 13.99
N GLN A 49 -12.31 7.16 14.77
CA GLN A 49 -13.17 5.99 14.89
C GLN A 49 -13.88 6.00 16.26
N ALA A 50 -14.94 5.19 16.39
CA ALA A 50 -15.77 5.17 17.61
C ALA A 50 -15.03 4.62 18.84
N ASP A 51 -14.00 3.79 18.64
CA ASP A 51 -13.16 3.20 19.69
C ASP A 51 -11.99 4.12 20.11
N GLY A 52 -11.92 5.34 19.56
CA GLY A 52 -10.84 6.29 19.80
C GLY A 52 -9.62 6.10 18.90
N SER A 53 -9.57 5.06 18.08
CA SER A 53 -8.53 4.93 17.05
C SER A 53 -8.74 5.94 15.91
N VAL A 54 -7.72 6.13 15.08
CA VAL A 54 -7.77 7.07 13.97
C VAL A 54 -7.33 6.37 12.69
N LYS A 55 -8.20 6.44 11.68
CA LYS A 55 -7.89 5.94 10.34
C LYS A 55 -7.20 7.02 9.52
N LEU A 56 -6.01 6.74 9.00
CA LEU A 56 -5.24 7.65 8.17
C LEU A 56 -5.38 7.30 6.68
N ALA A 57 -5.24 8.30 5.80
CA ALA A 57 -5.23 8.05 4.36
C ALA A 57 -3.87 7.50 3.89
N ALA A 58 -3.78 6.21 3.56
CA ALA A 58 -2.55 5.57 3.09
C ALA A 58 -1.99 6.23 1.82
N GLY A 59 -2.86 6.60 0.87
CA GLY A 59 -2.44 7.28 -0.34
C GLY A 59 -1.74 8.62 -0.07
N TRP A 60 -2.15 9.32 0.99
CA TRP A 60 -1.49 10.56 1.41
C TRP A 60 -0.13 10.27 2.04
N LEU A 61 -0.03 9.26 2.90
CA LEU A 61 1.25 8.84 3.50
C LEU A 61 2.30 8.47 2.43
N ILE A 62 1.91 7.67 1.44
CA ILE A 62 2.78 7.27 0.32
C ILE A 62 3.20 8.48 -0.53
N ASP A 63 2.27 9.42 -0.75
CA ASP A 63 2.55 10.66 -1.49
C ASP A 63 3.56 11.55 -0.77
N GLN A 64 3.48 11.65 0.56
CA GLN A 64 4.45 12.38 1.36
C GLN A 64 5.85 11.74 1.35
N CYS A 65 5.95 10.44 1.05
CA CYS A 65 7.23 9.78 0.80
C CYS A 65 7.75 10.01 -0.64
N GLN A 66 7.05 10.79 -1.47
CA GLN A 66 7.41 11.11 -2.86
C GLN A 66 7.56 9.86 -3.74
N LEU A 67 6.75 8.83 -3.46
CA LEU A 67 6.87 7.52 -4.11
C LEU A 67 6.05 7.38 -5.40
N LYS A 68 5.21 8.37 -5.75
CA LYS A 68 4.43 8.34 -6.99
C LYS A 68 5.36 8.25 -8.21
N GLY A 69 5.14 7.23 -9.05
CA GLY A 69 5.97 7.00 -10.24
C GLY A 69 7.30 6.28 -9.97
N VAL A 70 7.62 5.94 -8.72
CA VAL A 70 8.74 5.04 -8.41
C VAL A 70 8.45 3.67 -9.01
N SER A 71 9.47 3.08 -9.62
CA SER A 71 9.40 1.77 -10.28
C SER A 71 10.48 0.85 -9.75
N ILE A 72 10.14 -0.44 -9.59
CA ILE A 72 11.08 -1.51 -9.32
C ILE A 72 10.78 -2.63 -10.31
N GLY A 73 11.76 -3.00 -11.14
CA GLY A 73 11.55 -3.93 -12.25
C GLY A 73 10.43 -3.45 -13.18
N GLY A 74 9.46 -4.31 -13.47
CA GLY A 74 8.29 -3.93 -14.28
C GLY A 74 7.15 -3.26 -13.50
N ALA A 75 7.20 -3.21 -12.17
CA ALA A 75 6.15 -2.64 -11.32
C ALA A 75 6.39 -1.16 -11.03
N ALA A 76 5.32 -0.36 -10.91
CA ALA A 76 5.40 1.06 -10.56
C ALA A 76 4.26 1.54 -9.65
N VAL A 77 4.49 2.60 -8.89
CA VAL A 77 3.43 3.32 -8.16
C VAL A 77 2.70 4.24 -9.13
N HIS A 78 1.37 4.18 -9.17
CA HIS A 78 0.57 5.00 -10.06
C HIS A 78 0.73 6.51 -9.75
N ARG A 79 0.98 7.32 -10.78
CA ARG A 79 1.31 8.76 -10.64
C ARG A 79 0.16 9.61 -10.11
N GLN A 80 -1.09 9.19 -10.28
CA GLN A 80 -2.26 9.94 -9.81
C GLN A 80 -2.86 9.36 -8.52
N GLN A 81 -2.62 8.08 -8.24
CA GLN A 81 -3.20 7.36 -7.11
C GLN A 81 -2.11 6.52 -6.43
N ALA A 82 -1.45 7.08 -5.43
CA ALA A 82 -0.30 6.45 -4.77
C ALA A 82 -0.60 5.09 -4.12
N LEU A 83 -1.88 4.81 -3.86
CA LEU A 83 -2.38 3.54 -3.34
C LEU A 83 -2.33 2.40 -4.35
N VAL A 84 -2.21 2.69 -5.64
CA VAL A 84 -2.31 1.70 -6.71
C VAL A 84 -0.91 1.37 -7.23
N LEU A 85 -0.56 0.08 -7.19
CA LEU A 85 0.60 -0.45 -7.89
C LEU A 85 0.17 -0.97 -9.26
N ILE A 86 0.94 -0.63 -10.30
CA ILE A 86 0.64 -0.97 -11.68
C ILE A 86 1.74 -1.82 -12.29
N ASN A 87 1.35 -2.71 -13.21
CA ASN A 87 2.26 -3.31 -14.16
C ASN A 87 2.57 -2.28 -15.26
N ALA A 88 3.75 -1.66 -15.17
CA ALA A 88 4.22 -0.67 -16.13
C ALA A 88 4.92 -1.34 -17.32
N HIS A 89 5.75 -2.36 -17.07
CA HIS A 89 6.56 -3.03 -18.09
C HIS A 89 6.77 -4.51 -17.76
N ASN A 90 5.78 -5.36 -18.06
CA ASN A 90 5.85 -6.81 -17.86
C ASN A 90 6.31 -7.24 -16.45
N ALA A 91 5.75 -6.57 -15.43
CA ALA A 91 6.05 -6.79 -14.02
C ALA A 91 5.93 -8.26 -13.62
N THR A 92 6.95 -8.76 -12.93
CA THR A 92 6.88 -10.03 -12.23
C THR A 92 6.21 -9.85 -10.86
N SER A 93 5.71 -10.94 -10.27
CA SER A 93 5.21 -10.90 -8.90
C SER A 93 6.26 -10.44 -7.89
N GLU A 94 7.54 -10.78 -8.14
CA GLU A 94 8.67 -10.38 -7.30
C GLU A 94 8.92 -8.87 -7.39
N ASP A 95 8.73 -8.26 -8.57
CA ASP A 95 8.80 -6.80 -8.73
C ASP A 95 7.73 -6.10 -7.88
N VAL A 96 6.50 -6.62 -7.90
CA VAL A 96 5.41 -6.06 -7.11
C VAL A 96 5.67 -6.21 -5.61
N VAL A 97 6.18 -7.37 -5.16
CA VAL A 97 6.56 -7.60 -3.76
C VAL A 97 7.65 -6.61 -3.34
N LYS A 98 8.72 -6.47 -4.13
CA LYS A 98 9.83 -5.55 -3.82
C LYS A 98 9.35 -4.09 -3.77
N LEU A 99 8.48 -3.69 -4.70
CA LEU A 99 7.90 -2.35 -4.70
C LEU A 99 7.01 -2.13 -3.48
N ALA A 100 6.15 -3.09 -3.15
CA ALA A 100 5.29 -3.01 -1.97
C ALA A 100 6.09 -2.93 -0.67
N HIS A 101 7.13 -3.76 -0.52
CA HIS A 101 8.07 -3.69 0.59
C HIS A 101 8.74 -2.31 0.67
N HIS A 102 9.25 -1.80 -0.46
CA HIS A 102 9.88 -0.47 -0.49
C HIS A 102 8.92 0.65 -0.05
N VAL A 103 7.67 0.63 -0.52
CA VAL A 103 6.64 1.59 -0.08
C VAL A 103 6.36 1.45 1.41
N ARG A 104 6.18 0.23 1.91
CA ARG A 104 5.90 -0.04 3.33
C ARG A 104 7.04 0.43 4.23
N GLN A 105 8.29 0.18 3.87
CA GLN A 105 9.46 0.63 4.65
C GLN A 105 9.54 2.15 4.70
N ASN A 106 9.42 2.85 3.57
CA ASN A 106 9.49 4.31 3.54
C ASN A 106 8.39 4.99 4.37
N VAL A 107 7.18 4.43 4.37
CA VAL A 107 6.07 4.94 5.20
C VAL A 107 6.29 4.59 6.67
N GLY A 108 6.75 3.38 6.97
CA GLY A 108 7.09 2.92 8.31
C GLY A 108 8.19 3.78 8.95
N GLU A 109 9.30 4.00 8.25
CA GLU A 109 10.42 4.81 8.74
C GLU A 109 10.04 6.27 8.94
N LYS A 110 9.23 6.85 8.03
CA LYS A 110 8.88 8.28 8.09
C LYS A 110 7.79 8.59 9.11
N PHE A 111 6.80 7.72 9.27
CA PHE A 111 5.59 7.99 10.06
C PHE A 111 5.42 7.08 11.26
N ASN A 112 6.26 6.04 11.40
CA ASN A 112 6.04 4.93 12.33
C ASN A 112 4.68 4.25 12.11
N VAL A 113 4.23 4.17 10.85
CA VAL A 113 2.97 3.56 10.43
C VAL A 113 3.26 2.46 9.42
N TRP A 114 2.93 1.22 9.75
CA TRP A 114 3.18 0.06 8.90
C TRP A 114 1.96 -0.27 8.06
N LEU A 115 2.07 -0.09 6.74
CA LEU A 115 0.96 -0.36 5.82
C LEU A 115 0.72 -1.87 5.67
N GLU A 116 -0.56 -2.25 5.62
CA GLU A 116 -0.98 -3.61 5.31
C GLU A 116 -1.51 -3.72 3.87
N PRO A 117 -1.17 -4.79 3.13
CA PRO A 117 -1.78 -5.07 1.84
C PRO A 117 -3.28 -5.33 1.96
N GLU A 118 -4.05 -4.85 0.99
CA GLU A 118 -5.45 -5.24 0.76
C GLU A 118 -5.55 -6.38 -0.25
N VAL A 119 -4.56 -6.51 -1.13
CA VAL A 119 -4.49 -7.56 -2.15
C VAL A 119 -4.12 -8.91 -1.54
N ARG A 120 -4.60 -9.97 -2.19
CA ARG A 120 -4.29 -11.35 -1.78
C ARG A 120 -3.13 -11.89 -2.60
N PHE A 121 -2.19 -12.53 -1.92
CA PHE A 121 -1.08 -13.25 -2.54
C PHE A 121 -1.42 -14.73 -2.60
N ILE A 122 -1.38 -15.31 -3.80
CA ILE A 122 -1.68 -16.73 -4.03
C ILE A 122 -0.37 -17.42 -4.48
N GLY A 123 0.16 -18.28 -3.61
CA GLY A 123 1.28 -19.17 -3.92
C GLY A 123 0.81 -20.48 -4.53
N GLN A 124 1.75 -21.39 -4.80
CA GLN A 124 1.47 -22.67 -5.46
C GLN A 124 0.49 -23.58 -4.69
N THR A 125 0.46 -23.46 -3.35
CA THR A 125 -0.36 -24.31 -2.47
C THR A 125 -1.56 -23.59 -1.87
N GLY A 126 -1.80 -22.31 -2.23
CA GLY A 126 -2.92 -21.53 -1.71
C GLY A 126 -2.58 -20.08 -1.40
N GLU A 127 -3.48 -19.42 -0.66
CA GLU A 127 -3.27 -18.05 -0.18
C GLU A 127 -2.15 -18.00 0.87
N VAL A 128 -1.28 -17.00 0.74
CA VAL A 128 -0.16 -16.77 1.67
C VAL A 128 -0.34 -15.42 2.39
N ASN A 129 0.28 -15.30 3.57
CA ASN A 129 0.19 -14.08 4.37
C ASN A 129 0.89 -12.91 3.66
N ALA A 130 0.09 -11.97 3.17
CA ALA A 130 0.56 -10.81 2.41
C ALA A 130 1.54 -9.93 3.20
N VAL A 131 1.32 -9.77 4.51
CA VAL A 131 2.16 -8.92 5.36
C VAL A 131 3.54 -9.53 5.55
N GLU A 132 3.64 -10.84 5.77
CA GLU A 132 4.92 -11.55 5.89
C GLU A 132 5.76 -11.49 4.61
N ILE A 133 5.10 -11.49 3.44
CA ILE A 133 5.78 -11.42 2.15
C ILE A 133 6.40 -10.05 1.89
N ILE A 134 5.78 -8.98 2.41
CA ILE A 134 6.28 -7.61 2.26
C ILE A 134 6.89 -7.05 3.56
N ALA A 135 7.18 -7.95 4.52
CA ALA A 135 7.70 -7.64 5.86
C ALA A 135 9.10 -7.02 5.79
#